data_AF-A0A2S7QX51-F1
#
_entry.id   AF-A0A2S7QX51-F1
#
_cell.length_a   1.000
_cell.length_b   1.000
_cell.length_c   1.000
_cell.angle_alpha   90.00
_cell.angle_beta   90.00
_cell.angle_gamma   90.00
#
_symmetry.space_group_name_H-M   'P 1'
#
loop_
_entity.id
_entity.type
_entity.pdbx_description
1 polymer ?
#
loop_
_entity_poly.entity_id
_entity_poly.type
_entity_poly.pdbx_seq_one_letter_code
_entity_poly.pdbx_strand_id
1 'polypeptide(L)'
;MQQARSFIHTPSIKSTSTYSRAVSSAITPYRTASTSSRHNNVAKIWNSRNTDLTVRHSSAGFVQQHLRNITMASATSVYEFEPLNKKGEPVPLSDYRGKVILIVNTASKCGFTPQYEGLEKLYKSVKEKHGDDFVILGFPCNQFGGQEPGSDEDIQQFCQINYGVSFPIMGKTDVNGDKASPLFEWLKKEKPGILGIQRVKWNFEKWLIGRDGKVKQRWASTTKPESLEEPVLEALAETKSEL
;
A
#
# COMPACT_ATOMS: atom_id res chain seq x y z
N MET A 1 -9.91 -45.44 -49.48
CA MET A 1 -11.19 -46.00 -48.99
C MET A 1 -11.91 -44.91 -48.19
N GLN A 2 -13.13 -44.56 -48.63
CA GLN A 2 -14.26 -43.85 -47.96
C GLN A 2 -13.94 -42.60 -47.10
N GLN A 3 -14.35 -41.37 -47.47
CA GLN A 3 -15.70 -40.76 -47.34
C GLN A 3 -16.31 -40.95 -45.92
N ALA A 4 -16.92 -40.00 -45.21
CA ALA A 4 -17.57 -38.72 -45.50
C ALA A 4 -17.69 -37.89 -44.17
N ARG A 5 -17.84 -36.55 -44.20
CA ARG A 5 -19.07 -35.77 -43.85
C ARG A 5 -19.70 -36.12 -42.48
N SER A 6 -20.17 -35.25 -41.58
CA SER A 6 -20.52 -33.82 -41.58
C SER A 6 -21.36 -33.51 -40.31
N PHE A 7 -21.59 -32.22 -40.01
CA PHE A 7 -22.73 -31.62 -39.28
C PHE A 7 -22.79 -31.55 -37.72
N ILE A 8 -22.55 -30.32 -37.22
CA ILE A 8 -23.42 -29.45 -36.39
C ILE A 8 -24.55 -30.09 -35.57
N HIS A 9 -24.54 -29.90 -34.24
CA HIS A 9 -25.74 -29.57 -33.45
C HIS A 9 -25.42 -28.95 -32.07
N THR A 10 -25.91 -27.73 -31.84
CA THR A 10 -26.11 -27.12 -30.51
C THR A 10 -27.40 -27.64 -29.86
N PRO A 11 -27.52 -27.61 -28.52
CA PRO A 11 -28.79 -27.31 -27.90
C PRO A 11 -28.73 -26.11 -26.95
N SER A 12 -29.72 -25.24 -27.14
CA SER A 12 -30.19 -24.21 -26.21
C SER A 12 -31.09 -24.86 -25.15
N ILE A 13 -30.93 -24.52 -23.87
CA ILE A 13 -31.99 -24.68 -22.87
C ILE A 13 -32.12 -23.39 -22.05
N LYS A 14 -33.25 -22.71 -22.27
CA LYS A 14 -33.81 -21.69 -21.40
C LYS A 14 -34.50 -22.39 -20.23
N SER A 15 -34.28 -21.91 -19.01
CA SER A 15 -35.15 -22.19 -17.87
C SER A 15 -35.68 -20.87 -17.32
N THR A 16 -36.97 -20.66 -17.54
CA THR A 16 -37.81 -19.66 -16.91
C THR A 16 -38.33 -20.21 -15.58
N SER A 17 -38.25 -19.43 -14.50
CA SER A 17 -39.08 -19.65 -13.32
C SER A 17 -39.67 -18.32 -12.85
N THR A 18 -40.95 -18.42 -12.56
CA THR A 18 -42.00 -17.42 -12.38
C THR A 18 -42.03 -16.79 -11.00
N TYR A 19 -42.39 -15.50 -10.99
CA TYR A 19 -43.35 -14.84 -10.09
C TYR A 19 -43.67 -15.51 -8.74
N SER A 20 -43.43 -14.77 -7.65
CA SER A 20 -44.45 -14.63 -6.61
C SER A 20 -44.45 -13.22 -6.04
N ARG A 21 -45.66 -12.65 -6.04
CA ARG A 21 -46.04 -11.30 -5.63
C ARG A 21 -46.75 -11.48 -4.30
N ALA A 22 -46.29 -10.81 -3.24
CA ALA A 22 -47.06 -10.66 -2.02
C ALA A 22 -47.18 -9.16 -1.69
N VAL A 23 -48.42 -8.72 -1.59
CA VAL A 23 -48.87 -7.37 -1.26
C VAL A 23 -49.67 -7.51 0.05
N SER A 24 -49.39 -6.66 1.04
CA SER A 24 -50.31 -6.19 2.11
C SER A 24 -49.46 -5.39 3.10
N SER A 25 -49.51 -4.06 3.12
CA SER A 25 -50.56 -3.21 3.72
C SER A 25 -50.70 -3.40 5.24
N ALA A 26 -50.25 -2.40 5.99
CA ALA A 26 -50.88 -1.97 7.24
C ALA A 26 -50.33 -0.60 7.63
N ILE A 27 -51.16 0.42 7.39
CA ILE A 27 -51.11 1.76 7.96
C ILE A 27 -51.74 1.68 9.36
N THR A 28 -51.20 2.37 10.35
CA THR A 28 -51.98 2.85 11.51
C THR A 28 -51.36 4.15 12.08
N PRO A 29 -52.17 5.07 12.63
CA PRO A 29 -51.84 6.49 12.67
C PRO A 29 -51.47 7.03 14.07
N TYR A 30 -50.85 8.21 14.04
CA TYR A 30 -50.88 9.34 14.98
C TYR A 30 -51.44 9.17 16.41
N ARG A 31 -50.67 9.69 17.39
CA ARG A 31 -51.22 10.59 18.42
C ARG A 31 -50.16 11.60 18.91
N THR A 32 -50.62 12.84 19.05
CA THR A 32 -49.95 14.07 19.43
C THR A 32 -50.06 14.38 20.93
N ALA A 33 -49.24 15.37 21.37
CA ALA A 33 -49.47 16.42 22.39
C ALA A 33 -48.32 16.49 23.44
N SER A 34 -47.46 17.52 23.42
CA SER A 34 -47.61 18.88 24.03
C SER A 34 -47.32 18.84 25.56
N THR A 35 -46.60 19.73 26.25
CA THR A 35 -46.37 21.18 26.14
C THR A 35 -45.45 21.64 27.30
N SER A 36 -44.83 22.82 27.12
CA SER A 36 -44.39 23.80 28.14
C SER A 36 -43.11 23.48 28.94
N SER A 37 -42.29 24.43 29.40
CA SER A 37 -42.37 25.89 29.44
C SER A 37 -40.96 26.48 29.62
N ARG A 38 -40.80 27.73 29.20
CA ARG A 38 -39.64 28.60 29.46
C ARG A 38 -39.59 28.97 30.96
N HIS A 39 -38.40 29.32 31.48
CA HIS A 39 -38.08 30.65 32.06
C HIS A 39 -36.61 30.69 32.53
N ASN A 40 -35.98 31.83 32.24
CA ASN A 40 -34.64 32.24 32.69
C ASN A 40 -34.60 32.44 34.21
N ASN A 41 -33.45 32.15 34.85
CA ASN A 41 -32.88 33.09 35.80
C ASN A 41 -31.39 32.86 36.09
N VAL A 42 -30.78 33.97 36.48
CA VAL A 42 -29.36 34.34 36.41
C VAL A 42 -28.64 34.02 37.72
N ALA A 43 -27.33 33.74 37.62
CA ALA A 43 -26.26 33.86 38.62
C ALA A 43 -26.35 33.08 39.95
N LYS A 44 -25.37 32.18 40.16
CA LYS A 44 -24.66 31.98 41.44
C LYS A 44 -23.27 31.35 41.21
N ILE A 45 -22.27 32.23 41.18
CA ILE A 45 -20.98 32.20 41.90
C ILE A 45 -20.34 30.83 42.20
N TRP A 46 -19.23 30.59 41.48
CA TRP A 46 -17.89 30.15 41.92
C TRP A 46 -17.76 29.19 43.13
N ASN A 47 -17.30 27.97 42.89
CA ASN A 47 -15.90 27.52 43.11
C ASN A 47 -15.85 26.00 43.40
N SER A 48 -15.06 25.24 42.65
CA SER A 48 -14.25 24.11 43.14
C SER A 48 -13.75 23.24 41.98
N ARG A 49 -12.42 23.29 41.78
CA ARG A 49 -11.56 22.24 41.22
C ARG A 49 -11.66 21.99 39.71
N ASN A 50 -10.96 22.84 38.94
CA ASN A 50 -10.27 22.37 37.75
C ASN A 50 -9.15 21.43 38.20
N THR A 51 -9.30 20.13 37.96
CA THR A 51 -8.15 19.24 37.84
C THR A 51 -7.47 19.55 36.51
N ASP A 52 -6.35 20.24 36.64
CA ASP A 52 -5.40 20.52 35.59
C ASP A 52 -4.88 19.20 35.00
N LEU A 53 -5.44 18.77 33.87
CA LEU A 53 -4.82 17.77 32.99
C LEU A 53 -3.98 18.52 31.97
N THR A 54 -2.83 19.04 32.41
CA THR A 54 -1.75 19.36 31.48
C THR A 54 -1.33 18.06 30.80
N VAL A 55 -1.83 17.82 29.58
CA VAL A 55 -1.21 16.86 28.67
C VAL A 55 0.14 17.46 28.28
N ARG A 56 1.19 17.11 29.03
CA ARG A 56 2.57 17.39 28.68
C ARG A 56 2.91 16.57 27.44
N HIS A 57 2.62 17.11 26.26
CA HIS A 57 3.27 16.65 25.04
C HIS A 57 4.75 16.96 25.22
N SER A 58 5.57 15.91 25.31
CA SER A 58 7.03 16.04 25.36
C SER A 58 7.48 16.78 24.09
N SER A 59 7.86 18.05 24.23
CA SER A 59 8.42 18.86 23.16
C SER A 59 9.65 18.21 22.53
N ALA A 60 10.39 17.41 23.31
CA ALA A 60 11.51 16.61 22.82
C ALA A 60 11.08 15.57 21.78
N GLY A 61 9.93 14.92 21.93
CA GLY A 61 9.43 13.94 20.95
C GLY A 61 9.05 14.58 19.62
N PHE A 62 8.38 15.74 19.67
CA PHE A 62 8.02 16.51 18.47
C PHE A 62 9.26 17.07 17.77
N VAL A 63 10.22 17.64 18.51
CA VAL A 63 11.48 18.13 17.95
C VAL A 63 12.31 16.99 17.37
N GLN A 64 12.38 15.83 18.03
CA GLN A 64 13.13 14.67 17.52
C GLN A 64 12.51 14.10 16.23
N GLN A 65 11.18 14.00 16.16
CA GLN A 65 10.48 13.57 14.96
C GLN A 65 10.63 14.59 13.83
N HIS A 66 10.56 15.89 14.14
CA HIS A 66 10.73 16.96 13.16
C HIS A 66 12.18 17.01 12.63
N LEU A 67 13.18 16.88 13.51
CA LEU A 67 14.60 16.79 13.12
C LEU A 67 14.86 15.53 12.29
N ARG A 68 14.30 14.36 12.65
CA ARG A 68 14.36 13.15 11.80
C ARG A 68 13.78 13.44 10.41
N ASN A 69 12.58 14.02 10.33
CA ASN A 69 11.96 14.34 9.05
C ASN A 69 12.78 15.32 8.21
N ILE A 70 13.45 16.31 8.83
CA ILE A 70 14.37 17.23 8.15
C ILE A 70 15.62 16.50 7.64
N THR A 71 16.24 15.65 8.46
CA THR A 71 17.40 14.84 8.06
C THR A 71 17.05 13.92 6.89
N MET A 72 15.87 13.28 6.91
CA MET A 72 15.41 12.42 5.82
C MET A 72 15.10 13.17 4.53
N ALA A 73 14.69 14.45 4.59
CA ALA A 73 14.44 15.27 3.39
C ALA A 73 15.73 15.62 2.60
N SER A 74 16.89 15.50 3.25
CA SER A 74 18.22 15.66 2.68
C SER A 74 18.95 14.32 2.43
N ALA A 75 18.26 13.20 2.63
CA ALA A 75 18.86 11.88 2.44
C ALA A 75 19.41 11.73 1.03
N THR A 76 20.58 11.11 0.93
CA THR A 76 21.29 10.85 -0.33
C THR A 76 21.18 9.39 -0.76
N SER A 77 20.71 8.53 0.13
CA SER A 77 20.61 7.09 -0.08
C SER A 77 19.41 6.48 0.63
N VAL A 78 18.90 5.38 0.06
CA VAL A 78 17.84 4.56 0.68
C VAL A 78 18.24 4.03 2.06
N TYR A 79 19.53 3.92 2.35
CA TYR A 79 20.05 3.33 3.58
C TYR A 79 19.86 4.20 4.82
N GLU A 80 19.39 5.44 4.65
CA GLU A 80 19.08 6.35 5.76
C GLU A 80 17.66 6.10 6.31
N PHE A 81 16.82 5.31 5.62
CA PHE A 81 15.41 5.10 5.97
C PHE A 81 15.19 3.82 6.78
N GLU A 82 14.23 3.90 7.71
CA GLU A 82 13.82 2.78 8.58
C GLU A 82 12.29 2.61 8.52
N PRO A 83 11.72 2.12 7.40
CA PRO A 83 10.29 1.83 7.32
C PRO A 83 9.88 0.79 8.37
N LEU A 84 8.59 0.74 8.68
CA LEU A 84 8.07 -0.20 9.66
C LEU A 84 7.75 -1.54 9.00
N ASN A 85 7.99 -2.64 9.71
CA ASN A 85 7.49 -3.97 9.35
C ASN A 85 6.00 -4.12 9.75
N LYS A 86 5.44 -5.31 9.48
CA LYS A 86 4.05 -5.66 9.84
C LYS A 86 3.70 -5.55 11.33
N LYS A 87 4.69 -5.53 12.22
CA LYS A 87 4.52 -5.39 13.68
C LYS A 87 4.68 -3.93 14.13
N GLY A 88 4.94 -3.01 13.21
CA GLY A 88 5.25 -1.61 13.53
C GLY A 88 6.69 -1.38 14.01
N GLU A 89 7.59 -2.36 13.84
CA GLU A 89 8.99 -2.24 14.25
C GLU A 89 9.83 -1.66 13.09
N PRO A 90 10.80 -0.76 13.36
CA PRO A 90 11.69 -0.23 12.33
C PRO A 90 12.53 -1.33 11.65
N VAL A 91 12.67 -1.23 10.33
CA VAL A 91 13.54 -2.07 9.50
C VAL A 91 14.57 -1.16 8.84
N PRO A 92 15.80 -1.06 9.37
CA PRO A 92 16.84 -0.23 8.77
C PRO A 92 17.15 -0.70 7.36
N LEU A 93 16.93 0.15 6.35
CA LEU A 93 17.23 -0.24 4.98
C LEU A 93 18.74 -0.36 4.73
N SER A 94 19.57 0.15 5.64
CA SER A 94 21.01 -0.12 5.70
C SER A 94 21.35 -1.61 5.73
N ASP A 95 20.46 -2.47 6.22
CA ASP A 95 20.65 -3.93 6.25
C ASP A 95 20.66 -4.54 4.84
N TYR A 96 20.14 -3.80 3.85
CA TYR A 96 20.15 -4.18 2.44
C TYR A 96 21.31 -3.53 1.66
N ARG A 97 22.34 -3.00 2.34
CA ARG A 97 23.48 -2.35 1.69
C ARG A 97 24.15 -3.26 0.66
N GLY A 98 24.44 -2.70 -0.51
CA GLY A 98 25.08 -3.41 -1.63
C GLY A 98 24.14 -4.34 -2.42
N LYS A 99 22.87 -4.47 -2.02
CA LYS A 99 21.84 -5.21 -2.78
C LYS A 99 21.14 -4.27 -3.78
N VAL A 100 20.62 -4.85 -4.85
CA VAL A 100 19.61 -4.20 -5.69
C VAL A 100 18.25 -4.38 -5.02
N ILE A 101 17.49 -3.29 -4.89
CA ILE A 101 16.21 -3.27 -4.18
C ILE A 101 15.11 -2.83 -5.14
N LEU A 102 14.04 -3.61 -5.26
CA LEU A 102 12.82 -3.18 -5.94
C LEU A 102 11.75 -2.85 -4.89
N ILE A 103 11.42 -1.57 -4.76
CA ILE A 103 10.37 -1.09 -3.86
C ILE A 103 9.06 -0.99 -4.62
N VAL A 104 7.97 -1.56 -4.09
CA VAL A 104 6.65 -1.57 -4.75
C VAL A 104 5.57 -1.17 -3.75
N ASN A 105 4.73 -0.17 -4.06
CA ASN A 105 3.51 0.05 -3.27
C ASN A 105 2.42 -0.93 -3.70
N THR A 106 1.81 -1.66 -2.78
CA THR A 106 0.94 -2.80 -3.11
C THR A 106 -0.47 -2.67 -2.56
N ALA A 107 -1.39 -3.47 -3.10
CA ALA A 107 -2.78 -3.59 -2.65
C ALA A 107 -3.33 -5.01 -2.91
N SER A 108 -4.13 -5.55 -2.00
CA SER A 108 -4.77 -6.88 -2.13
C SER A 108 -6.05 -6.88 -2.97
N LYS A 109 -6.75 -5.75 -3.09
CA LYS A 109 -8.07 -5.67 -3.76
C LYS A 109 -8.05 -4.73 -4.97
N CYS A 110 -6.99 -4.80 -5.77
CA CYS A 110 -6.78 -3.96 -6.94
C CYS A 110 -6.81 -4.79 -8.23
N GLY A 111 -7.21 -4.18 -9.36
CA GLY A 111 -7.10 -4.82 -10.68
C GLY A 111 -5.66 -5.17 -11.08
N PHE A 112 -4.65 -4.59 -10.42
CA PHE A 112 -3.24 -4.93 -10.60
C PHE A 112 -2.70 -5.96 -9.60
N THR A 113 -3.50 -6.42 -8.64
CA THR A 113 -3.09 -7.43 -7.65
C THR A 113 -2.51 -8.71 -8.28
N PRO A 114 -2.96 -9.21 -9.44
CA PRO A 114 -2.31 -10.34 -10.11
C PRO A 114 -0.81 -10.14 -10.44
N GLN A 115 -0.30 -8.90 -10.40
CA GLN A 115 1.14 -8.65 -10.55
C GLN A 115 1.99 -9.24 -9.42
N TYR A 116 1.41 -9.59 -8.27
CA TYR A 116 2.14 -10.34 -7.24
C TYR A 116 2.75 -11.63 -7.80
N GLU A 117 2.06 -12.34 -8.69
CA GLU A 117 2.61 -13.56 -9.32
C GLU A 117 3.85 -13.26 -10.16
N GLY A 118 3.80 -12.20 -10.96
CA GLY A 118 4.92 -11.79 -11.81
C GLY A 118 6.11 -11.31 -10.96
N LEU A 119 5.84 -10.55 -9.89
CA LEU A 119 6.88 -10.10 -8.96
C LEU A 119 7.52 -11.28 -8.21
N GLU A 120 6.73 -12.25 -7.78
CA GLU A 120 7.23 -13.45 -7.10
C GLU A 120 8.07 -14.33 -8.04
N LYS A 121 7.63 -14.49 -9.30
CA LYS A 121 8.42 -15.18 -10.34
C LYS A 121 9.75 -14.50 -10.58
N LEU A 122 9.75 -13.18 -10.77
CA LEU A 122 10.95 -12.36 -10.92
C LEU A 122 11.87 -12.52 -9.69
N TYR A 123 11.31 -12.44 -8.49
CA TYR A 123 12.08 -12.56 -7.25
C TYR A 123 12.79 -13.91 -7.16
N LYS A 124 12.05 -15.00 -7.38
CA LYS A 124 12.61 -16.35 -7.36
C LYS A 124 13.66 -16.56 -8.45
N SER A 125 13.38 -16.16 -9.69
CA SER A 125 14.30 -16.38 -10.81
C SER A 125 15.62 -15.62 -10.65
N VAL A 126 15.57 -14.39 -10.14
CA VAL A 126 16.76 -13.58 -9.88
C VAL A 126 17.52 -14.13 -8.66
N LYS A 127 16.81 -14.51 -7.58
CA LYS A 127 17.46 -15.11 -6.39
C LYS A 127 18.15 -16.45 -6.69
N GLU A 128 17.59 -17.26 -7.58
CA GLU A 128 18.21 -18.52 -8.00
C GLU A 128 19.60 -18.29 -8.63
N LYS A 129 19.76 -17.19 -9.38
CA LYS A 129 21.00 -16.86 -10.12
C LYS A 129 21.96 -15.97 -9.32
N HIS A 130 21.44 -15.08 -8.48
CA HIS A 130 22.20 -14.01 -7.82
C HIS A 130 22.16 -14.09 -6.28
N GLY A 131 21.51 -15.10 -5.70
CA GLY A 131 21.40 -15.27 -4.26
C GLY A 131 20.67 -14.11 -3.60
N ASP A 132 21.24 -13.60 -2.49
CA ASP A 132 20.63 -12.51 -1.73
C ASP A 132 21.01 -11.10 -2.24
N ASP A 133 21.64 -10.98 -3.40
CA ASP A 133 22.00 -9.67 -3.97
C ASP A 133 20.80 -8.87 -4.51
N PHE A 134 19.62 -9.48 -4.60
CA PHE A 134 18.37 -8.84 -5.01
C PHE A 134 17.26 -9.03 -3.97
N VAL A 135 16.48 -7.97 -3.73
CA VAL A 135 15.30 -8.03 -2.86
C VAL A 135 14.15 -7.19 -3.41
N ILE A 136 12.92 -7.70 -3.29
CA ILE A 136 11.69 -6.90 -3.47
C ILE A 136 11.16 -6.54 -2.09
N LEU A 137 10.76 -5.28 -1.88
CA LEU A 137 10.10 -4.84 -0.66
C LEU A 137 8.71 -4.31 -1.04
N GLY A 138 7.66 -5.02 -0.62
CA GLY A 138 6.27 -4.61 -0.84
C GLY A 138 5.77 -3.71 0.28
N PHE A 139 5.14 -2.59 -0.05
CA PHE A 139 4.59 -1.61 0.89
C PHE A 139 3.08 -1.50 0.69
N PRO A 140 2.27 -2.20 1.51
CA PRO A 140 0.82 -2.12 1.41
C PRO A 140 0.33 -0.69 1.60
N CYS A 141 -0.61 -0.22 0.77
CA CYS A 141 -1.09 1.15 0.82
C CYS A 141 -2.60 1.22 0.55
N ASN A 142 -3.35 1.84 1.46
CA ASN A 142 -4.81 1.93 1.34
C ASN A 142 -5.32 3.24 0.71
N GLN A 143 -4.41 4.12 0.26
CA GLN A 143 -4.76 5.46 -0.24
C GLN A 143 -5.44 5.44 -1.63
N PHE A 144 -5.44 4.30 -2.31
CA PHE A 144 -5.94 4.15 -3.68
C PHE A 144 -7.22 3.32 -3.68
N GLY A 145 -8.36 4.01 -3.65
CA GLY A 145 -9.68 3.37 -3.71
C GLY A 145 -10.03 2.46 -2.53
N GLY A 146 -9.32 2.58 -1.39
CA GLY A 146 -9.56 1.73 -0.23
C GLY A 146 -9.25 0.24 -0.49
N GLN A 147 -8.31 -0.05 -1.40
CA GLN A 147 -8.03 -1.39 -1.91
C GLN A 147 -7.09 -2.23 -1.03
N GLU A 148 -6.69 -1.72 0.14
CA GLU A 148 -5.90 -2.43 1.15
C GLU A 148 -6.44 -2.20 2.58
N PRO A 149 -7.71 -2.56 2.85
CA PRO A 149 -8.39 -2.21 4.10
C PRO A 149 -7.97 -3.08 5.30
N GLY A 150 -7.33 -4.23 5.07
CA GLY A 150 -6.99 -5.22 6.11
C GLY A 150 -5.92 -4.73 7.10
N SER A 151 -5.73 -5.51 8.17
CA SER A 151 -4.55 -5.35 9.05
C SER A 151 -3.27 -5.83 8.35
N ASP A 152 -2.11 -5.52 8.92
CA ASP A 152 -0.84 -5.99 8.39
C ASP A 152 -0.75 -7.53 8.37
N GLU A 153 -1.35 -8.21 9.36
CA GLU A 153 -1.47 -9.67 9.40
C GLU A 153 -2.35 -10.21 8.26
N ASP A 154 -3.53 -9.62 8.06
CA ASP A 154 -4.45 -10.02 6.99
C ASP A 154 -3.79 -9.89 5.61
N ILE A 155 -3.04 -8.81 5.39
CA ILE A 155 -2.36 -8.52 4.13
C ILE A 155 -1.27 -9.57 3.86
N GLN A 156 -0.47 -9.89 4.85
CA GLN A 156 0.59 -10.90 4.75
C GLN A 156 0.01 -12.28 4.43
N GLN A 157 -1.04 -12.66 5.15
CA GLN A 157 -1.74 -13.91 4.91
C GLN A 157 -2.34 -13.94 3.50
N PHE A 158 -2.94 -12.85 3.05
CA PHE A 158 -3.47 -12.73 1.69
C PHE A 158 -2.37 -12.95 0.63
N CYS A 159 -1.23 -12.26 0.75
CA CYS A 159 -0.13 -12.37 -0.20
C CYS A 159 0.44 -13.80 -0.24
N GLN A 160 0.61 -14.43 0.92
CA GLN A 160 1.15 -15.77 1.03
C GLN A 160 0.19 -16.84 0.48
N ILE A 161 -1.09 -16.80 0.86
CA ILE A 161 -2.08 -17.82 0.50
C ILE A 161 -2.43 -17.75 -0.99
N ASN A 162 -2.66 -16.54 -1.52
CA ASN A 162 -3.20 -16.38 -2.87
C ASN A 162 -2.12 -16.34 -3.94
N TYR A 163 -0.90 -15.92 -3.59
CA TYR A 163 0.16 -15.65 -4.57
C TYR A 163 1.50 -16.30 -4.23
N GLY A 164 1.63 -16.95 -3.06
CA GLY A 164 2.88 -17.59 -2.64
C GLY A 164 4.04 -16.60 -2.49
N VAL A 165 3.74 -15.33 -2.23
CA VAL A 165 4.73 -14.25 -2.10
C VAL A 165 5.72 -14.59 -0.99
N SER A 166 7.01 -14.59 -1.34
CA SER A 166 8.10 -14.92 -0.42
C SER A 166 9.03 -13.73 -0.14
N PHE A 167 8.90 -12.64 -0.89
CA PHE A 167 9.62 -11.41 -0.60
C PHE A 167 8.98 -10.64 0.59
N PRO A 168 9.77 -9.83 1.32
CA PRO A 168 9.26 -9.05 2.44
C PRO A 168 8.11 -8.10 2.08
N ILE A 169 6.99 -8.23 2.80
CA ILE A 169 5.92 -7.23 2.85
C ILE A 169 6.08 -6.43 4.15
N MET A 170 6.19 -5.11 4.00
CA MET A 170 6.35 -4.14 5.09
C MET A 170 5.01 -3.84 5.76
N GLY A 171 5.05 -3.01 6.81
CA GLY A 171 3.86 -2.45 7.40
C GLY A 171 3.15 -1.48 6.46
N LYS A 172 1.83 -1.38 6.58
CA LYS A 172 0.99 -0.51 5.78
C LYS A 172 1.48 0.94 5.86
N THR A 173 1.65 1.55 4.70
CA THR A 173 2.38 2.81 4.55
C THR A 173 1.60 3.77 3.67
N ASP A 174 1.45 5.02 4.15
CA ASP A 174 0.99 6.13 3.32
C ASP A 174 2.12 6.59 2.40
N VAL A 175 1.82 6.80 1.12
CA VAL A 175 2.81 7.15 0.08
C VAL A 175 2.62 8.56 -0.47
N ASN A 176 1.49 9.19 -0.15
CA ASN A 176 1.12 10.54 -0.57
C ASN A 176 0.55 11.36 0.60
N GLY A 177 0.65 12.69 0.48
CA GLY A 177 0.07 13.65 1.43
C GLY A 177 0.91 13.82 2.70
N ASP A 178 0.39 14.59 3.66
CA ASP A 178 1.14 15.03 4.85
C ASP A 178 1.61 13.89 5.76
N LYS A 179 1.02 12.70 5.60
CA LYS A 179 1.36 11.48 6.35
C LYS A 179 2.20 10.49 5.55
N ALA A 180 2.62 10.85 4.34
CA ALA A 180 3.47 10.00 3.54
C ALA A 180 4.74 9.64 4.30
N SER A 181 5.14 8.37 4.19
CA SER A 181 6.42 7.93 4.72
C SER A 181 7.56 8.76 4.12
N PRO A 182 8.56 9.20 4.93
CA PRO A 182 9.73 9.90 4.44
C PRO A 182 10.42 9.18 3.28
N LEU A 183 10.41 7.84 3.29
CA LEU A 183 10.95 7.01 2.20
C LEU A 183 10.23 7.31 0.88
N PHE A 184 8.90 7.32 0.88
CA PHE A 184 8.14 7.57 -0.35
C PHE A 184 8.25 9.03 -0.80
N GLU A 185 8.31 10.00 0.12
CA GLU A 185 8.61 11.39 -0.25
C GLU A 185 9.96 11.50 -0.98
N TRP A 186 11.01 10.85 -0.45
CA TRP A 186 12.32 10.81 -1.09
C TRP A 186 12.29 10.08 -2.44
N LEU A 187 11.70 8.89 -2.54
CA LEU A 187 11.60 8.12 -3.78
C LEU A 187 10.92 8.90 -4.91
N LYS A 188 9.84 9.63 -4.58
CA LYS A 188 9.12 10.47 -5.55
C LYS A 188 9.93 11.67 -6.01
N LYS A 189 10.75 12.25 -5.12
CA LYS A 189 11.63 13.38 -5.42
C LYS A 189 12.81 12.96 -6.30
N GLU A 190 13.46 11.85 -5.97
CA GLU A 190 14.63 11.34 -6.72
C GLU A 190 14.26 10.89 -8.13
N LYS A 191 13.12 10.22 -8.27
CA LYS A 191 12.56 9.85 -9.59
C LYS A 191 11.08 10.22 -9.64
N PRO A 192 10.75 11.41 -10.16
CA PRO A 192 9.36 11.74 -10.46
C PRO A 192 8.83 10.81 -11.56
N GLY A 193 7.51 10.64 -11.59
CA GLY A 193 6.83 9.90 -12.64
C GLY A 193 6.79 10.67 -13.96
N ILE A 194 5.95 10.17 -14.88
CA ILE A 194 5.77 10.73 -16.22
C ILE A 194 5.39 12.22 -16.12
N LEU A 195 6.01 13.06 -16.96
CA LEU A 195 5.85 14.52 -16.97
C LEU A 195 6.26 15.23 -15.66
N GLY A 196 7.15 14.62 -14.86
CA GLY A 196 7.61 15.21 -13.61
C GLY A 196 6.62 15.09 -12.45
N ILE A 197 5.53 14.32 -12.62
CA ILE A 197 4.51 14.13 -11.58
C ILE A 197 5.12 13.29 -10.46
N GLN A 198 5.36 13.91 -9.31
CA GLN A 198 5.91 13.22 -8.15
C GLN A 198 4.92 12.27 -7.49
N ARG A 199 3.66 12.70 -7.32
CA ARG A 199 2.59 11.93 -6.65
C ARG A 199 2.50 10.49 -7.19
N VAL A 200 2.42 9.50 -6.30
CA VAL A 200 2.09 8.13 -6.70
C VAL A 200 0.65 8.12 -7.20
N LYS A 201 0.43 7.67 -8.43
CA LYS A 201 -0.87 7.75 -9.09
C LYS A 201 -1.78 6.59 -8.71
N TRP A 202 -1.21 5.40 -8.48
CA TRP A 202 -1.99 4.20 -8.19
C TRP A 202 -1.18 3.10 -7.49
N ASN A 203 -1.82 1.97 -7.18
CA ASN A 203 -1.17 0.75 -6.67
C ASN A 203 -0.19 0.18 -7.71
N PHE A 204 0.85 -0.50 -7.23
CA PHE A 204 1.89 -1.18 -8.02
C PHE A 204 2.80 -0.25 -8.84
N GLU A 205 3.05 0.98 -8.39
CA GLU A 205 4.24 1.69 -8.86
C GLU A 205 5.50 1.07 -8.24
N LYS A 206 6.62 1.17 -8.96
CA LYS A 206 7.85 0.45 -8.63
C LYS A 206 9.05 1.38 -8.72
N TRP A 207 10.00 1.23 -7.82
CA TRP A 207 11.29 1.92 -7.84
C TRP A 207 12.42 0.92 -7.77
N LEU A 208 13.37 1.02 -8.70
CA LEU A 208 14.62 0.26 -8.66
C LEU A 208 15.69 1.09 -7.98
N ILE A 209 16.30 0.50 -6.96
CA ILE A 209 17.41 1.07 -6.21
C ILE A 209 18.67 0.27 -6.54
N GLY A 210 19.74 0.99 -6.90
CA GLY A 210 21.03 0.39 -7.18
C GLY A 210 21.75 -0.09 -5.92
N ARG A 211 22.88 -0.78 -6.12
CA ARG A 211 23.75 -1.26 -5.04
C ARG A 211 24.38 -0.13 -4.20
N ASP A 212 24.42 1.09 -4.73
CA ASP A 212 24.85 2.32 -4.06
C ASP A 212 23.73 2.97 -3.22
N GLY A 213 22.53 2.39 -3.22
CA GLY A 213 21.37 2.90 -2.52
C GLY A 213 20.67 4.08 -3.21
N LYS A 214 21.02 4.41 -4.46
CA LYS A 214 20.38 5.49 -5.23
C LYS A 214 19.24 4.98 -6.09
N VAL A 215 18.24 5.83 -6.32
CA VAL A 215 17.10 5.51 -7.18
C VAL A 215 17.51 5.54 -8.65
N LYS A 216 17.48 4.37 -9.30
CA LYS A 216 17.82 4.22 -10.72
C LYS A 216 16.64 4.53 -11.62
N GLN A 217 15.48 3.95 -11.29
CA GLN A 217 14.30 4.02 -12.15
C GLN A 217 12.99 3.97 -11.35
N ARG A 218 11.92 4.51 -11.94
CA ARG A 218 10.54 4.41 -11.47
C ARG A 218 9.64 3.93 -12.60
N TRP A 219 8.69 3.05 -12.30
CA TRP A 219 7.68 2.57 -13.24
C TRP A 219 6.26 2.77 -12.73
N ALA A 220 5.36 3.01 -13.68
CA ALA A 220 3.93 3.10 -13.42
C ALA A 220 3.30 1.73 -13.16
N SER A 221 2.08 1.73 -12.61
CA SER A 221 1.27 0.55 -12.34
C SER A 221 1.10 -0.39 -13.55
N THR A 222 1.05 0.18 -14.75
CA THR A 222 0.85 -0.56 -16.01
C THR A 222 2.10 -1.31 -16.48
N THR A 223 3.28 -0.99 -15.95
CA THR A 223 4.50 -1.75 -16.26
C THR A 223 4.42 -3.12 -15.62
N LYS A 224 4.52 -4.15 -16.46
CA LYS A 224 4.40 -5.55 -16.05
C LYS A 224 5.70 -6.04 -15.38
N PRO A 225 5.61 -6.90 -14.35
CA PRO A 225 6.80 -7.40 -13.65
C PRO A 225 7.84 -8.07 -14.55
N GLU A 226 7.42 -8.73 -15.62
CA GLU A 226 8.32 -9.43 -16.56
C GLU A 226 9.28 -8.46 -17.26
N SER A 227 8.83 -7.23 -17.54
CA SER A 227 9.68 -6.19 -18.15
C SER A 227 10.71 -5.59 -17.21
N LEU A 228 10.74 -6.01 -15.94
CA LEU A 228 11.70 -5.53 -14.94
C LEU A 228 12.95 -6.42 -14.85
N GLU A 229 12.94 -7.63 -15.43
CA GLU A 229 14.06 -8.57 -15.30
C GLU A 229 15.35 -7.97 -15.85
N GLU A 230 15.33 -7.48 -17.09
CA GLU A 230 16.51 -6.87 -17.73
C GLU A 230 17.06 -5.68 -16.91
N PRO A 231 16.28 -4.64 -16.53
CA PRO A 231 16.77 -3.56 -15.67
C PRO A 231 17.33 -4.03 -14.32
N VAL A 232 16.74 -5.07 -13.72
CA VAL A 232 17.24 -5.64 -12.46
C VAL A 232 18.59 -6.31 -12.67
N LEU A 233 18.76 -7.09 -13.75
CA LEU A 233 20.02 -7.75 -14.09
C LEU A 233 21.11 -6.73 -14.43
N GLU A 234 20.78 -5.66 -15.14
CA GLU A 234 21.70 -4.54 -15.40
C GLU A 234 22.19 -3.91 -14.10
N ALA A 235 21.28 -3.59 -13.18
CA ALA A 235 21.65 -3.03 -11.88
C ALA A 235 22.47 -4.01 -11.02
N LEU A 236 22.25 -5.32 -11.18
CA LEU A 236 23.02 -6.36 -10.48
C LEU A 236 24.44 -6.51 -11.04
N ALA A 237 24.64 -6.23 -12.33
CA ALA A 237 25.93 -6.29 -13.00
C ALA A 237 26.84 -5.08 -12.69
N GLU A 238 26.26 -3.97 -12.22
CA GLU A 238 27.03 -2.86 -11.67
C GLU A 238 27.86 -3.31 -10.46
N THR A 239 29.07 -2.79 -10.34
CA THR A 239 29.98 -3.13 -9.24
C THR A 239 29.37 -2.72 -7.90
N LYS A 240 29.51 -3.57 -6.87
CA LYS A 240 29.19 -3.17 -5.49
C LYS A 240 30.08 -1.96 -5.17
N SER A 241 29.49 -0.79 -4.91
CA SER A 241 30.31 0.36 -4.56
C SER A 241 30.95 0.09 -3.20
N GLU A 242 32.28 0.07 -3.15
CA GLU A 242 33.02 0.15 -1.91
C GLU A 242 32.86 1.59 -1.38
N LEU A 243 31.96 1.78 -0.43
CA LEU A 243 31.81 3.01 0.35
C LEU A 243 31.89 2.68 1.83
#